data_AF-A0AAE2D4P3-F1
#
_entry.id   AF-A0AAE2D4P3-F1
#
_cell.length_a   1.000
_cell.length_b   1.000
_cell.length_c   1.000
_cell.angle_alpha   90.00
_cell.angle_beta   90.00
_cell.angle_gamma   90.00
#
_symmetry.space_group_name_H-M   'P 1'
#
loop_
_entity.id
_entity.type
_entity.pdbx_description
1 polymer ?
#
loop_
_entity_poly.entity_id
_entity_poly.type
_entity_poly.pdbx_seq_one_letter_code
_entity_poly.pdbx_strand_id
1 'polypeptide(L)'
;MIHNKILAVKHSCLNTVDDGEKYLCTYNSSPEKCLKCGAIIQDELLIQIIPPFSNAHVPIMFSSYPVARIAFISSNNSSILNYRSDINLHCGAVDSEGKVYNFTNQFGIKSDSNGWEESIIINVSEAAWCKSLTSLKWDEIIHSFVNNSKRTVFSSMKQNYDCLDFVIDIIRSAINDEVNRVLVAQWLSTPLECIILYADIVKQLESGSVQVIQELHNNSIGQL
;
A
#
# COMPACT_ATOMS: atom_id res chain seq x y z
N MET A 1 -8.03 -8.37 17.39
CA MET A 1 -8.02 -6.91 17.61
C MET A 1 -9.33 -6.36 17.10
N ILE A 2 -10.06 -5.58 17.90
CA ILE A 2 -11.21 -4.83 17.39
C ILE A 2 -10.62 -3.74 16.51
N HIS A 3 -10.76 -3.85 15.19
CA HIS A 3 -10.35 -2.77 14.30
C HIS A 3 -11.35 -1.63 14.48
N ASN A 4 -10.97 -0.65 15.29
CA ASN A 4 -11.76 0.57 15.43
C ASN A 4 -11.86 1.22 14.05
N LYS A 5 -13.08 1.48 13.59
CA LYS A 5 -13.31 2.15 12.32
C LYS A 5 -12.97 3.62 12.50
N ILE A 6 -12.12 4.17 11.64
CA ILE A 6 -11.89 5.61 11.60
C ILE A 6 -12.91 6.23 10.67
N LEU A 7 -13.64 7.20 11.18
CA LEU A 7 -14.65 7.96 10.44
C LEU A 7 -14.16 9.38 10.28
N ALA A 8 -14.25 9.93 9.08
CA ALA A 8 -13.97 11.31 8.74
C ALA A 8 -15.27 12.03 8.41
N VAL A 9 -15.45 13.24 8.93
CA VAL A 9 -16.58 14.09 8.61
C VAL A 9 -16.09 15.48 8.22
N LYS A 10 -16.61 16.00 7.09
CA LYS A 10 -16.27 17.33 6.60
C LYS A 10 -17.14 18.36 7.30
N HIS A 11 -16.51 19.20 8.11
CA HIS A 11 -17.23 20.21 8.89
C HIS A 11 -16.97 21.63 8.40
N SER A 12 -18.04 22.43 8.31
CA SER A 12 -18.01 23.80 7.74
C SER A 12 -17.02 24.73 8.44
N CYS A 13 -16.84 24.63 9.77
CA CYS A 13 -15.93 25.52 10.52
C CYS A 13 -14.43 25.28 10.22
N LEU A 14 -14.11 24.17 9.55
CA LEU A 14 -12.75 23.83 9.12
C LEU A 14 -12.43 24.27 7.70
N ASN A 15 -13.48 24.48 6.89
CA ASN A 15 -13.38 24.66 5.43
C ASN A 15 -13.93 26.04 5.02
N THR A 16 -13.64 27.09 5.80
CA THR A 16 -14.09 28.47 5.54
C THR A 16 -13.18 29.24 4.58
N VAL A 17 -11.98 28.72 4.33
CA VAL A 17 -10.96 29.27 3.44
C VAL A 17 -10.53 28.14 2.49
N ASP A 18 -10.25 28.48 1.24
CA ASP A 18 -9.85 27.52 0.19
C ASP A 18 -8.38 27.08 0.38
N ASP A 19 -8.12 26.39 1.49
CA ASP A 19 -6.81 25.91 1.96
C ASP A 19 -6.91 24.44 2.41
N GLY A 20 -7.16 23.57 1.42
CA GLY A 20 -7.26 22.12 1.60
C GLY A 20 -8.55 21.64 2.27
N GLU A 21 -9.01 20.44 1.93
CA GLU A 21 -10.19 19.85 2.56
C GLU A 21 -9.84 19.20 3.89
N LYS A 22 -10.34 19.78 4.99
CA LYS A 22 -10.07 19.35 6.36
C LYS A 22 -11.25 18.57 6.94
N TYR A 23 -10.93 17.47 7.59
CA TYR A 23 -11.88 16.51 8.15
C TYR A 23 -11.68 16.34 9.65
N LEU A 24 -12.78 16.14 10.37
CA LEU A 24 -12.78 15.64 11.74
C LEU A 24 -12.75 14.12 11.70
N CYS A 25 -11.73 13.51 12.27
CA CYS A 25 -11.55 12.06 12.35
C CYS A 25 -11.88 11.56 13.76
N THR A 26 -12.66 10.47 13.87
CA THR A 26 -13.04 9.82 15.13
C THR A 26 -13.08 8.31 15.02
N TYR A 27 -13.07 7.60 16.15
CA TYR A 27 -13.33 6.16 16.18
C TYR A 27 -14.82 5.83 16.30
N ASN A 28 -15.25 4.83 15.54
CA ASN A 28 -16.49 4.04 15.66
C ASN A 28 -17.82 4.79 15.46
N SER A 29 -17.91 6.06 15.84
CA SER A 29 -19.10 6.89 15.70
C SER A 29 -18.74 8.33 15.34
N SER A 30 -19.60 8.97 14.55
CA SER A 30 -19.52 10.41 14.33
C SER A 30 -19.63 11.17 15.65
N PRO A 31 -18.84 12.21 15.87
CA PRO A 31 -19.03 13.04 17.05
C PRO A 31 -20.33 13.84 16.95
N GLU A 32 -21.05 13.98 18.06
CA GLU A 32 -22.29 14.79 18.08
C GLU A 32 -22.04 16.29 17.90
N LYS A 33 -20.85 16.77 18.31
CA LYS A 33 -20.46 18.18 18.26
C LYS A 33 -19.02 18.34 17.79
N CYS A 34 -18.74 19.38 17.02
CA CYS A 34 -17.37 19.75 16.69
C CYS A 34 -16.67 20.33 17.92
N LEU A 35 -15.55 19.76 18.34
CA LEU A 35 -14.80 20.27 19.50
C LEU A 35 -14.10 21.62 19.25
N LYS A 36 -13.97 22.05 17.99
CA LYS A 36 -13.36 23.34 17.64
C LYS A 36 -14.34 24.52 17.78
N CYS A 37 -15.58 24.38 17.30
CA CYS A 37 -16.57 25.47 17.29
C CYS A 37 -17.79 25.22 18.18
N GLY A 38 -17.95 24.01 18.73
CA GLY A 38 -19.10 23.61 19.56
C GLY A 38 -20.40 23.34 18.80
N ALA A 39 -20.42 23.53 17.47
CA ALA A 39 -21.61 23.29 16.65
C ALA A 39 -21.96 21.79 16.59
N ILE A 40 -23.25 21.50 16.48
CA ILE A 40 -23.76 20.14 16.29
C ILE A 40 -23.39 19.65 14.89
N ILE A 41 -22.96 18.40 14.79
CA ILE A 41 -22.69 17.74 13.51
C ILE A 41 -23.93 16.93 13.15
N GLN A 42 -24.78 17.51 12.31
CA GLN A 42 -26.00 16.88 11.78
C GLN A 42 -25.93 16.89 10.25
N ASP A 43 -26.34 15.78 9.63
CA ASP A 43 -26.45 15.62 8.17
C ASP A 43 -25.15 15.82 7.36
N GLU A 44 -23.98 15.70 8.00
CA GLU A 44 -22.69 15.75 7.29
C GLU A 44 -22.30 14.37 6.72
N LEU A 45 -21.66 14.39 5.55
CA LEU A 45 -21.18 13.18 4.89
C LEU A 45 -20.09 12.51 5.75
N LEU A 46 -20.40 11.30 6.23
CA LEU A 46 -19.47 10.43 6.94
C LEU A 46 -18.74 9.53 5.95
N ILE A 47 -17.42 9.57 6.03
CA ILE A 47 -16.52 8.78 5.19
C ILE A 47 -15.74 7.84 6.09
N GLN A 48 -15.70 6.56 5.75
CA GLN A 48 -14.83 5.63 6.46
C GLN A 48 -13.41 5.73 5.89
N ILE A 49 -12.43 6.02 6.74
CA ILE A 49 -11.02 5.92 6.37
C ILE A 49 -10.61 4.46 6.57
N ILE A 50 -10.33 3.77 5.47
CA ILE A 50 -9.90 2.36 5.51
C ILE A 50 -8.37 2.33 5.56
N PRO A 51 -7.76 1.33 6.23
CA PRO A 51 -6.32 1.23 6.30
C PRO A 51 -5.67 1.21 4.91
N PRO A 52 -4.61 2.00 4.66
CA PRO A 52 -3.94 2.09 3.36
C PRO A 52 -2.96 0.92 3.11
N PHE A 53 -3.26 -0.24 3.67
CA PHE A 53 -2.53 -1.49 3.48
C PHE A 53 -3.52 -2.65 3.36
N SER A 54 -3.08 -3.75 2.78
CA SER A 54 -3.90 -4.93 2.60
C SER A 54 -3.06 -6.21 2.66
N ASN A 55 -3.75 -7.34 2.76
CA ASN A 55 -3.11 -8.63 2.79
C ASN A 55 -2.73 -9.07 1.37
N ALA A 56 -1.43 -9.23 1.10
CA ALA A 56 -0.93 -9.69 -0.19
C ALA A 56 -1.43 -11.09 -0.55
N HIS A 57 -1.75 -11.91 0.47
CA HIS A 57 -2.19 -13.29 0.30
C HIS A 57 -3.67 -13.44 -0.12
N VAL A 58 -4.39 -12.34 -0.34
CA VAL A 58 -5.75 -12.41 -0.89
C VAL A 58 -5.68 -12.89 -2.34
N PRO A 59 -6.38 -13.98 -2.72
CA PRO A 59 -6.36 -14.49 -4.08
C PRO A 59 -7.17 -13.58 -5.03
N ILE A 60 -6.77 -13.58 -6.31
CA ILE A 60 -7.49 -12.90 -7.39
C ILE A 60 -8.49 -13.88 -8.01
N MET A 61 -9.78 -13.57 -7.94
CA MET A 61 -10.84 -14.45 -8.44
C MET A 61 -10.95 -14.46 -9.98
N PHE A 62 -10.60 -13.37 -10.65
CA PHE A 62 -10.79 -13.19 -12.09
C PHE A 62 -9.46 -13.05 -12.82
N SER A 63 -8.96 -14.16 -13.34
CA SER A 63 -7.60 -14.22 -13.90
C SER A 63 -7.38 -13.42 -15.19
N SER A 64 -8.47 -13.03 -15.85
CA SER A 64 -8.47 -12.17 -17.03
C SER A 64 -8.47 -10.67 -16.71
N TYR A 65 -8.58 -10.29 -15.43
CA TYR A 65 -8.58 -8.88 -15.03
C TYR A 65 -7.15 -8.32 -15.00
N PRO A 66 -6.92 -7.04 -15.35
CA PRO A 66 -5.59 -6.43 -15.39
C PRO A 66 -5.07 -6.13 -13.97
N VAL A 67 -4.69 -7.18 -13.27
CA VAL A 67 -4.18 -7.13 -11.90
C VAL A 67 -2.83 -7.82 -11.85
N ALA A 68 -1.77 -7.03 -11.75
CA ALA A 68 -0.40 -7.51 -11.54
C ALA A 68 0.12 -6.86 -10.26
N ARG A 69 0.34 -7.66 -9.22
CA ARG A 69 0.60 -7.13 -7.87
C ARG A 69 2.06 -7.22 -7.51
N ILE A 70 2.57 -6.14 -6.94
CA ILE A 70 3.77 -6.13 -6.12
C ILE A 70 3.39 -5.67 -4.72
N ALA A 71 4.07 -6.21 -3.71
CA ALA A 71 3.82 -5.92 -2.31
C ALA A 71 5.07 -5.32 -1.66
N PHE A 72 4.87 -4.39 -0.74
CA PHE A 72 5.91 -3.81 0.11
C PHE A 72 5.53 -3.95 1.58
N ILE A 73 6.50 -4.36 2.40
CA ILE A 73 6.40 -4.44 3.85
C ILE A 73 7.59 -3.74 4.50
N SER A 74 7.47 -3.45 5.80
CA SER A 74 8.63 -2.99 6.58
C SER A 74 9.67 -4.10 6.69
N SER A 75 10.96 -3.79 6.44
CA SER A 75 12.03 -4.80 6.41
C SER A 75 12.36 -5.41 7.78
N ASN A 76 11.91 -4.78 8.87
CA ASN A 76 12.15 -5.21 10.25
C ASN A 76 11.00 -6.07 10.84
N ASN A 77 10.05 -6.50 10.00
CA ASN A 77 8.82 -7.21 10.41
C ASN A 77 7.95 -6.44 11.42
N SER A 78 8.11 -5.11 11.52
CA SER A 78 7.14 -4.27 12.22
C SER A 78 5.92 -4.00 11.34
N SER A 79 4.80 -3.64 11.96
CA SER A 79 3.65 -3.11 11.22
C SER A 79 4.08 -1.98 10.28
N ILE A 80 3.51 -1.96 9.07
CA ILE A 80 3.75 -0.91 8.09
C ILE A 80 3.29 0.47 8.59
N LEU A 81 2.36 0.50 9.56
CA LEU A 81 1.95 1.73 10.24
C LEU A 81 3.06 2.38 11.08
N ASN A 82 4.12 1.63 11.40
CA ASN A 82 5.29 2.17 12.07
C ASN A 82 6.36 2.67 11.10
N TYR A 83 6.06 2.74 9.80
CA TYR A 83 7.00 3.22 8.79
C TYR A 83 7.52 4.63 9.11
N ARG A 84 8.80 4.82 8.85
CA ARG A 84 9.55 6.08 8.99
C ARG A 84 10.53 6.16 7.83
N SER A 85 10.99 7.36 7.52
CA SER A 85 11.93 7.58 6.40
C SER A 85 13.28 6.88 6.55
N ASP A 86 13.65 6.44 7.76
CA ASP A 86 14.85 5.66 8.06
C ASP A 86 14.63 4.14 8.01
N ILE A 87 13.38 3.69 7.80
CA ILE A 87 13.03 2.28 7.71
C ILE A 87 13.08 1.83 6.25
N ASN A 88 13.85 0.78 6.00
CA ASN A 88 13.88 0.16 4.67
C ASN A 88 12.60 -0.67 4.44
N LEU A 89 12.18 -0.71 3.18
CA LEU A 89 11.08 -1.56 2.74
C LEU A 89 11.63 -2.82 2.08
N HIS A 90 10.99 -3.96 2.35
CA HIS A 90 11.18 -5.19 1.61
C HIS A 90 10.03 -5.37 0.63
N CYS A 91 10.29 -5.96 -0.53
CA CYS A 91 9.27 -6.12 -1.56
C CYS A 91 9.31 -7.46 -2.29
N GLY A 92 8.19 -7.78 -2.93
CA GLY A 92 8.01 -9.02 -3.69
C GLY A 92 6.91 -8.90 -4.73
N ALA A 93 6.95 -9.79 -5.73
CA ALA A 93 5.91 -9.96 -6.72
C ALA A 93 4.87 -10.97 -6.21
N VAL A 94 3.59 -10.68 -6.38
CA VAL A 94 2.48 -11.49 -5.85
C VAL A 94 1.73 -12.14 -7.00
N ASP A 95 1.62 -13.47 -6.97
CA ASP A 95 0.82 -14.22 -7.96
C ASP A 95 -0.69 -14.13 -7.65
N SER A 96 -1.51 -14.69 -8.54
CA SER A 96 -2.96 -14.69 -8.39
C SER A 96 -3.48 -15.55 -7.23
N GLU A 97 -2.70 -16.52 -6.76
CA GLU A 97 -3.01 -17.32 -5.57
C GLU A 97 -2.68 -16.57 -4.26
N GLY A 98 -2.03 -15.41 -4.35
CA GLY A 98 -1.59 -14.64 -3.19
C GLY A 98 -0.22 -15.06 -2.66
N LYS A 99 0.56 -15.84 -3.40
CA LYS A 99 1.92 -16.20 -3.01
C LYS A 99 2.87 -15.05 -3.36
N VAL A 100 3.73 -14.69 -2.41
CA VAL A 100 4.70 -13.60 -2.58
C VAL A 100 6.07 -14.16 -2.90
N TYR A 101 6.58 -13.88 -4.10
CA TYR A 101 7.94 -14.18 -4.50
C TYR A 101 8.83 -12.99 -4.19
N ASN A 102 9.89 -13.21 -3.44
CA ASN A 102 10.81 -12.16 -3.03
C ASN A 102 12.24 -12.66 -3.04
N PHE A 103 13.19 -11.73 -3.03
CA PHE A 103 14.61 -12.03 -3.04
C PHE A 103 15.30 -11.42 -1.82
N THR A 104 16.21 -12.18 -1.21
CA THR A 104 17.11 -11.70 -0.16
C THR A 104 18.52 -12.16 -0.44
N ASN A 105 19.52 -11.33 -0.13
CA ASN A 105 20.93 -11.72 -0.32
C ASN A 105 21.33 -12.97 0.46
N GLN A 106 20.69 -13.21 1.60
CA GLN A 106 21.00 -14.36 2.45
C GLN A 106 20.41 -15.67 1.93
N PHE A 107 19.23 -15.64 1.30
CA PHE A 107 18.50 -16.87 0.96
C PHE A 107 18.12 -16.99 -0.51
N GLY A 108 18.49 -16.02 -1.33
CA GLY A 108 18.06 -15.93 -2.72
C GLY A 108 16.56 -15.74 -2.86
N ILE A 109 15.98 -16.37 -3.89
CA ILE A 109 14.55 -16.28 -4.21
C ILE A 109 13.75 -17.20 -3.28
N LYS A 110 12.78 -16.63 -2.59
CA LYS A 110 11.80 -17.30 -1.73
C LYS A 110 10.39 -17.12 -2.28
N SER A 111 9.49 -17.96 -1.77
CA SER A 111 8.06 -17.84 -2.00
C SER A 111 7.34 -18.01 -0.68
N ASP A 112 6.68 -16.96 -0.23
CA ASP A 112 6.04 -16.88 1.07
C ASP A 112 4.52 -16.93 0.93
N SER A 113 3.88 -17.60 1.88
CA SER A 113 2.41 -17.71 2.00
C SER A 113 1.88 -17.09 3.29
N ASN A 114 2.74 -16.40 4.05
CA ASN A 114 2.44 -15.66 5.27
C ASN A 114 3.46 -14.51 5.44
N GLY A 115 3.16 -13.58 6.35
CA GLY A 115 4.08 -12.49 6.72
C GLY A 115 3.93 -11.22 5.88
N TRP A 116 2.97 -11.19 4.95
CA TRP A 116 2.66 -10.06 4.07
C TRP A 116 1.23 -9.53 4.29
N GLU A 117 0.67 -9.73 5.48
CA GLU A 117 -0.72 -9.35 5.82
C GLU A 117 -0.92 -7.84 5.90
N GLU A 118 0.12 -7.08 6.25
CA GLU A 118 0.12 -5.61 6.28
C GLU A 118 1.05 -5.05 5.19
N SER A 119 0.64 -5.24 3.93
CA SER A 119 1.43 -4.82 2.77
C SER A 119 0.83 -3.60 2.09
N ILE A 120 1.70 -2.74 1.58
CA ILE A 120 1.33 -1.80 0.52
C ILE A 120 1.29 -2.61 -0.78
N ILE A 121 0.15 -2.62 -1.45
CA ILE A 121 -0.03 -3.33 -2.73
C ILE A 121 -0.08 -2.30 -3.86
N ILE A 122 0.77 -2.51 -4.86
CA ILE A 122 0.74 -1.73 -6.10
C ILE A 122 0.23 -2.65 -7.23
N ASN A 123 -0.84 -2.23 -7.89
CA ASN A 123 -1.26 -2.85 -9.15
C ASN A 123 -0.42 -2.26 -10.31
N VAL A 124 0.60 -3.00 -10.72
CA VAL A 124 1.51 -2.64 -11.81
C VAL A 124 0.77 -2.38 -13.12
N SER A 125 -0.29 -3.15 -13.43
CA SER A 125 -1.08 -2.96 -14.64
C SER A 125 -1.76 -1.59 -14.69
N GLU A 126 -2.20 -1.08 -13.52
CA GLU A 126 -2.76 0.25 -13.38
C GLU A 126 -1.67 1.32 -13.37
N ALA A 127 -0.65 1.16 -12.54
CA ALA A 127 0.45 2.12 -12.37
C ALA A 127 1.23 2.37 -13.66
N ALA A 128 1.39 1.33 -14.49
CA ALA A 128 2.05 1.40 -15.80
C ALA A 128 1.09 1.50 -16.99
N TRP A 129 -0.22 1.61 -16.73
CA TRP A 129 -1.26 1.78 -17.76
C TRP A 129 -1.28 0.63 -18.79
N CYS A 130 -0.90 -0.57 -18.35
CA CYS A 130 -0.77 -1.77 -19.16
C CYS A 130 -1.98 -2.70 -18.97
N LYS A 131 -3.09 -2.39 -19.66
CA LYS A 131 -4.35 -3.17 -19.54
C LYS A 131 -4.25 -4.61 -20.07
N SER A 132 -3.22 -4.93 -20.85
CA SER A 132 -2.97 -6.28 -21.36
C SER A 132 -2.24 -7.17 -20.36
N LEU A 133 -1.73 -6.61 -19.26
CA LEU A 133 -1.09 -7.36 -18.19
C LEU A 133 -2.16 -7.90 -17.23
N THR A 134 -2.76 -9.02 -17.60
CA THR A 134 -3.72 -9.75 -16.77
C THR A 134 -3.01 -10.52 -15.66
N SER A 135 -3.73 -10.94 -14.62
CA SER A 135 -3.12 -11.73 -13.55
C SER A 135 -2.60 -13.08 -14.04
N LEU A 136 -3.28 -13.71 -15.01
CA LEU A 136 -2.78 -14.95 -15.63
C LEU A 136 -1.41 -14.74 -16.28
N LYS A 137 -1.27 -13.66 -17.07
CA LYS A 137 0.00 -13.33 -17.73
C LYS A 137 1.08 -12.97 -16.71
N TRP A 138 0.71 -12.28 -15.64
CA TRP A 138 1.59 -11.93 -14.53
C TRP A 138 2.16 -13.19 -13.85
N ASP A 139 1.32 -14.18 -13.57
CA ASP A 139 1.75 -15.45 -12.98
C ASP A 139 2.74 -16.19 -13.88
N GLU A 140 2.45 -16.28 -15.19
CA GLU A 140 3.35 -16.89 -16.17
C GLU A 140 4.74 -16.24 -16.15
N ILE A 141 4.78 -14.90 -16.07
CA ILE A 141 6.03 -14.13 -16.02
C ILE A 141 6.78 -14.39 -14.71
N ILE A 142 6.10 -14.32 -13.56
CA ILE A 142 6.73 -14.61 -12.25
C ILE A 142 7.33 -16.01 -12.27
N HIS A 143 6.55 -17.02 -12.64
CA HIS A 143 7.00 -18.41 -12.62
C HIS A 143 8.14 -18.65 -13.60
N SER A 144 8.07 -18.10 -14.81
CA SER A 144 9.15 -18.17 -15.80
C SER A 144 10.43 -17.54 -15.26
N PHE A 145 10.32 -16.33 -14.70
CA PHE A 145 11.46 -15.61 -14.13
C PHE A 145 12.09 -16.36 -12.96
N VAL A 146 11.28 -16.84 -12.01
CA VAL A 146 11.75 -17.58 -10.83
C VAL A 146 12.41 -18.91 -11.24
N ASN A 147 11.83 -19.64 -12.20
CA ASN A 147 12.37 -20.93 -12.65
C ASN A 147 13.68 -20.78 -13.44
N ASN A 148 13.79 -19.75 -14.28
CA ASN A 148 15.01 -19.44 -15.02
C ASN A 148 16.10 -18.89 -14.09
N SER A 149 15.72 -18.00 -13.18
CA SER A 149 16.62 -17.35 -12.23
C SER A 149 17.22 -18.35 -11.24
N LYS A 150 16.43 -19.29 -10.70
CA LYS A 150 16.98 -20.36 -9.83
C LYS A 150 18.12 -21.15 -10.50
N ARG A 151 18.20 -21.17 -11.83
CA ARG A 151 19.28 -21.83 -12.59
C ARG A 151 20.51 -20.94 -12.82
N THR A 152 20.38 -19.62 -12.82
CA THR A 152 21.43 -18.67 -13.25
C THR A 152 21.91 -17.70 -12.18
N VAL A 153 21.14 -17.49 -11.12
CA VAL A 153 21.30 -16.36 -10.18
C VAL A 153 22.36 -16.57 -9.11
N PHE A 154 22.57 -17.81 -8.65
CA PHE A 154 23.54 -18.08 -7.58
C PHE A 154 25.01 -17.86 -7.97
N SER A 155 25.34 -17.76 -9.26
CA SER A 155 26.72 -17.64 -9.74
C SER A 155 27.10 -16.27 -10.30
N SER A 156 26.14 -15.37 -10.56
CA SER A 156 26.40 -14.16 -11.37
C SER A 156 25.77 -12.86 -10.86
N MET A 157 24.95 -12.89 -9.80
CA MET A 157 24.36 -11.66 -9.29
C MET A 157 25.42 -10.75 -8.67
N LYS A 158 25.43 -9.50 -9.14
CA LYS A 158 26.33 -8.43 -8.69
C LYS A 158 26.13 -8.21 -7.18
N GLN A 159 27.20 -7.79 -6.48
CA GLN A 159 27.20 -7.54 -5.03
C GLN A 159 26.11 -6.58 -4.51
N ASN A 160 25.39 -5.88 -5.39
CA ASN A 160 24.39 -4.86 -5.05
C ASN A 160 22.96 -5.22 -5.48
N TYR A 161 22.71 -6.46 -5.94
CA TYR A 161 21.35 -6.88 -6.31
C TYR A 161 20.50 -7.03 -5.05
N ASP A 162 19.30 -6.45 -5.03
CA ASP A 162 18.39 -6.51 -3.89
C ASP A 162 16.95 -6.92 -4.27
N CYS A 163 16.05 -6.91 -3.29
CA CYS A 163 14.65 -7.28 -3.48
C CYS A 163 13.92 -6.37 -4.49
N LEU A 164 14.33 -5.11 -4.61
CA LEU A 164 13.72 -4.16 -5.54
C LEU A 164 14.20 -4.43 -6.97
N ASP A 165 15.47 -4.74 -7.16
CA ASP A 165 15.97 -5.17 -8.48
C ASP A 165 15.26 -6.44 -8.95
N PHE A 166 15.03 -7.39 -8.05
CA PHE A 166 14.24 -8.60 -8.32
C PHE A 166 12.85 -8.29 -8.85
N VAL A 167 12.12 -7.40 -8.17
CA VAL A 167 10.78 -7.00 -8.61
C VAL A 167 10.83 -6.22 -9.93
N ILE A 168 11.81 -5.33 -10.10
CA ILE A 168 11.98 -4.54 -11.34
C ILE A 168 12.23 -5.45 -12.54
N ASP A 169 13.08 -6.47 -12.42
CA ASP A 169 13.37 -7.36 -13.54
C ASP A 169 12.15 -8.19 -13.96
N ILE A 170 11.29 -8.58 -13.00
CA ILE A 170 9.98 -9.20 -13.29
C ILE A 170 9.07 -8.20 -14.03
N ILE A 171 8.97 -6.96 -13.56
CA ILE A 171 8.13 -5.94 -14.20
C ILE A 171 8.64 -5.62 -15.62
N ARG A 172 9.95 -5.52 -15.82
CA ARG A 172 10.55 -5.30 -17.14
C ARG A 172 10.21 -6.42 -18.11
N SER A 173 10.26 -7.66 -17.63
CA SER A 173 9.85 -8.84 -18.40
C SER A 173 8.36 -8.80 -18.78
N ALA A 174 7.54 -8.06 -18.04
CA ALA A 174 6.11 -7.92 -18.27
C ALA A 174 5.72 -6.75 -19.18
N ILE A 175 6.47 -5.65 -19.12
CA ILE A 175 6.11 -4.38 -19.74
C ILE A 175 7.18 -3.92 -20.73
N ASN A 176 8.28 -3.37 -20.24
CA ASN A 176 9.41 -2.90 -21.03
C ASN A 176 10.65 -2.63 -20.14
N ASP A 177 11.79 -2.37 -20.76
CA ASP A 177 13.06 -2.11 -20.08
C ASP A 177 13.17 -0.72 -19.41
N GLU A 178 12.21 0.19 -19.65
CA GLU A 178 12.25 1.56 -19.11
C GLU A 178 11.93 1.61 -17.61
N VAL A 179 11.26 0.57 -17.08
CA VAL A 179 10.97 0.46 -15.65
C VAL A 179 12.26 0.44 -14.85
N ASN A 180 12.32 1.26 -13.81
CA ASN A 180 13.49 1.43 -12.98
C ASN A 180 13.11 1.80 -11.53
N ARG A 181 14.11 1.88 -10.65
CA ARG A 181 13.92 2.15 -9.21
C ARG A 181 13.20 3.48 -8.95
N VAL A 182 13.46 4.52 -9.75
CA VAL A 182 12.81 5.84 -9.59
C VAL A 182 11.33 5.74 -9.92
N LEU A 183 10.98 5.05 -11.02
CA LEU A 183 9.58 4.87 -11.41
C LEU A 183 8.78 4.06 -10.37
N VAL A 184 9.35 2.97 -9.86
CA VAL A 184 8.68 2.17 -8.81
C VAL A 184 8.53 2.98 -7.52
N ALA A 185 9.53 3.80 -7.16
CA ALA A 185 9.42 4.71 -6.02
C ALA A 185 8.32 5.77 -6.21
N GLN A 186 8.11 6.27 -7.43
CA GLN A 186 7.00 7.17 -7.76
C GLN A 186 5.64 6.48 -7.62
N TRP A 187 5.52 5.20 -8.00
CA TRP A 187 4.29 4.44 -7.76
C TRP A 187 4.01 4.23 -6.27
N LEU A 188 5.06 4.18 -5.45
CA LEU A 188 4.98 3.94 -4.02
C LEU A 188 4.77 5.22 -3.19
N SER A 189 5.01 6.41 -3.74
CA SER A 189 4.96 7.67 -2.98
C SER A 189 3.59 7.94 -2.38
N THR A 190 2.53 7.91 -3.20
CA THR A 190 1.16 8.18 -2.74
C THR A 190 0.69 7.16 -1.70
N PRO A 191 0.87 5.83 -1.89
CA PRO A 191 0.57 4.87 -0.83
C PRO A 191 1.33 5.11 0.48
N LEU A 192 2.62 5.49 0.43
CA LEU A 192 3.39 5.79 1.63
C LEU A 192 2.91 7.03 2.36
N GLU A 193 2.55 8.09 1.62
CA GLU A 193 1.94 9.28 2.20
C GLU A 193 0.64 8.93 2.93
N CYS A 194 -0.21 8.11 2.32
CA CYS A 194 -1.42 7.61 2.96
C CYS A 194 -1.13 6.81 4.24
N ILE A 195 -0.10 5.96 4.23
CA ILE A 195 0.34 5.19 5.42
C ILE A 195 0.74 6.11 6.57
N ILE A 196 1.56 7.12 6.29
CA ILE A 196 2.03 8.08 7.29
C ILE A 196 0.84 8.86 7.87
N LEU A 197 -0.03 9.35 6.99
CA LEU A 197 -1.24 10.08 7.37
C LEU A 197 -2.16 9.25 8.27
N TYR A 198 -2.42 7.99 7.87
CA TYR A 198 -3.26 7.08 8.63
C TYR A 198 -2.67 6.76 10.00
N ALA A 199 -1.36 6.49 10.06
CA ALA A 199 -0.65 6.21 11.30
C ALA A 199 -0.70 7.40 12.27
N ASP A 200 -0.57 8.62 11.76
CA ASP A 200 -0.67 9.84 12.58
C ASP A 200 -2.08 10.05 13.14
N ILE A 201 -3.13 9.77 12.35
CA ILE A 201 -4.52 9.82 12.85
C ILE A 201 -4.72 8.79 13.96
N VAL A 202 -4.30 7.54 13.75
CA VAL A 202 -4.40 6.46 14.75
C VAL A 202 -3.70 6.88 16.04
N LYS A 203 -2.44 7.32 15.95
CA LYS A 203 -1.65 7.72 17.11
C LYS A 203 -2.30 8.86 17.90
N GLN A 204 -2.85 9.86 17.22
CA GLN A 204 -3.53 10.98 17.88
C GLN A 204 -4.82 10.53 18.58
N LEU A 205 -5.63 9.68 17.93
CA LEU A 205 -6.84 9.13 18.55
C LEU A 205 -6.52 8.23 19.75
N GLU A 206 -5.51 7.37 19.64
CA GLU A 206 -5.04 6.49 20.72
C GLU A 206 -4.46 7.25 21.92
N SER A 207 -3.93 8.46 21.70
CA SER A 207 -3.46 9.34 22.79
C SER A 207 -4.60 9.92 23.66
N GLY A 208 -5.86 9.58 23.36
CA GLY A 208 -7.04 10.04 24.07
C GLY A 208 -7.77 11.21 23.40
N SER A 209 -7.37 11.59 22.18
CA SER A 209 -8.08 12.63 21.42
C SER A 209 -9.41 12.08 20.92
N VAL A 210 -10.51 12.75 21.25
CA VAL A 210 -11.85 12.34 20.81
C VAL A 210 -12.08 12.73 19.34
N GLN A 211 -11.42 13.79 18.86
CA GLN A 211 -11.46 14.27 17.47
C GLN A 211 -10.08 14.73 17.02
N VAL A 212 -9.72 14.39 15.79
CA VAL A 212 -8.48 14.85 15.13
C VAL A 212 -8.84 15.62 13.87
N ILE A 213 -8.21 16.77 13.63
CA ILE A 213 -8.40 17.52 12.38
C ILE A 213 -7.28 17.16 11.44
N GLN A 214 -7.61 16.66 10.26
CA GLN A 214 -6.62 16.26 9.27
C GLN A 214 -7.03 16.68 7.87
N GLU A 215 -6.06 17.12 7.08
CA GLU A 215 -6.23 17.27 5.64
C GLU A 215 -6.08 15.89 4.99
N LEU A 216 -7.07 15.49 4.21
CA LEU A 216 -7.09 14.19 3.54
C LEU A 216 -6.97 14.39 2.03
N HIS A 217 -6.11 13.64 1.36
CA HIS A 217 -6.03 13.65 -0.09
C HIS A 217 -7.19 12.84 -0.69
N ASN A 218 -7.71 13.22 -1.86
CA ASN A 218 -8.82 12.51 -2.53
C ASN A 218 -8.57 11.01 -2.72
N ASN A 219 -7.32 10.58 -2.89
CA ASN A 219 -6.96 9.17 -2.99
C ASN A 219 -7.14 8.40 -1.66
N SER A 220 -7.05 9.08 -0.53
CA SER A 220 -7.33 8.53 0.81
C SER A 220 -8.82 8.41 1.11
N ILE A 221 -9.67 9.05 0.30
CA ILE A 221 -11.11 9.21 0.51
C ILE A 221 -11.92 8.28 -0.42
N GLY A 222 -11.30 7.70 -1.47
CA GLY A 222 -12.03 6.95 -2.49
C GLY A 222 -11.27 5.89 -3.32
N GLN A 223 -10.03 5.50 -2.98
CA GLN A 223 -9.41 4.27 -3.51
C GLN A 223 -9.40 3.15 -2.45
N LEU A 224 -10.59 2.89 -1.93
CA LEU A 224 -10.96 1.83 -1.02
C LEU A 224 -12.33 1.26 -1.41
#